data_AF-A0AAP6Y3F4-F1
#
_entry.id   AF-A0AAP6Y3F4-F1
#
_cell.length_a   1.000
_cell.length_b   1.000
_cell.length_c   1.000
_cell.angle_alpha   90.00
_cell.angle_beta   90.00
_cell.angle_gamma   90.00
#
_symmetry.space_group_name_H-M   'P 1'
#
loop_
_entity.id
_entity.type
_entity.pdbx_description
1 polymer ?
#
loop_
_entity_poly.entity_id
_entity_poly.type
_entity_poly.pdbx_seq_one_letter_code
_entity_poly.pdbx_strand_id
1 'polypeptide(L)'
;MFNFFKSKKEPERQLNHPSDLKKGDMFSVIDSFAYPAWLKGETLRVTDIQTYQYQHSSDTEFVLETNSGQVVFLQIEQDDGEEWANFSIKIQRNEVEEIFSLDEFARIFDEESLTHITVQNTPERFMQFLAKSYQQSESPYVCYFHNKDYRNQALPRYEQEGGEPCEMICLASDNEGFGLNIEIWDGGETEVSLTLMRPMSDIVDLFPGDAK
;
A
#
# COMPACT_ATOMS: atom_id res chain seq x y z
N MET A 1 23.14 53.36 11.69
CA MET A 1 21.86 52.88 12.22
C MET A 1 21.66 51.49 11.65
N PHE A 2 21.94 50.43 12.43
CA PHE A 2 21.89 49.04 11.97
C PHE A 2 20.48 48.49 12.18
N ASN A 3 19.73 48.25 11.10
CA ASN A 3 18.47 47.51 11.17
C ASN A 3 18.79 46.02 11.22
N PHE A 4 18.60 45.41 12.38
CA PHE A 4 18.59 43.96 12.55
C PHE A 4 17.24 43.39 12.10
N PHE A 5 17.26 42.69 10.97
CA PHE A 5 16.18 41.80 10.54
C PHE A 5 16.08 40.62 11.51
N LYS A 6 14.92 40.40 12.12
CA LYS A 6 14.52 39.09 12.65
C LYS A 6 13.62 38.43 11.62
N SER A 7 14.19 37.58 10.75
CA SER A 7 13.40 36.60 10.01
C SER A 7 12.74 35.68 11.04
N LYS A 8 11.43 35.75 11.19
CA LYS A 8 10.68 34.70 11.90
C LYS A 8 10.90 33.42 11.08
N LYS A 9 11.62 32.44 11.65
CA LYS A 9 11.61 31.09 11.10
C LYS A 9 10.15 30.63 11.08
N GLU A 10 9.68 30.16 9.93
CA GLU A 10 8.39 29.48 9.87
C GLU A 10 8.43 28.31 10.88
N PRO A 11 7.34 28.08 11.63
CA PRO A 11 7.29 26.95 12.55
C PRO A 11 7.50 25.66 11.76
N GLU A 12 8.35 24.78 12.29
CA GLU A 12 8.57 23.46 11.70
C GLU A 12 7.24 22.70 11.65
N ARG A 13 6.96 22.05 10.51
CA ARG A 13 5.73 21.29 10.31
C ARG A 13 5.69 20.15 11.33
N GLN A 14 4.58 20.02 12.04
CA GLN A 14 4.36 18.91 12.97
C GLN A 14 3.57 17.82 12.25
N LEU A 15 4.04 16.58 12.36
CA LEU A 15 3.32 15.39 11.90
C LEU A 15 2.70 14.71 13.11
N ASN A 16 1.38 14.58 13.11
CA ASN A 16 0.64 13.96 14.21
C ASN A 16 -0.03 12.64 13.80
N HIS A 17 -0.20 12.43 12.49
CA HIS A 17 -0.81 11.22 11.96
C HIS A 17 -0.12 10.76 10.67
N PRO A 18 0.00 9.45 10.39
CA PRO A 18 0.58 8.97 9.13
C PRO A 18 -0.19 9.44 7.88
N SER A 19 -1.48 9.73 7.99
CA SER A 19 -2.24 10.33 6.87
C SER A 19 -1.82 11.76 6.52
N ASP A 20 -1.01 12.45 7.35
CA ASP A 20 -0.44 13.77 7.08
C ASP A 20 0.91 13.70 6.33
N LEU A 21 1.40 12.48 6.07
CA LEU A 21 2.67 12.28 5.40
C LEU A 21 2.66 12.91 4.00
N LYS A 22 3.79 13.50 3.65
CA LYS A 22 4.15 14.09 2.36
C LYS A 22 5.42 13.42 1.85
N LYS A 23 5.64 13.50 0.55
CA LYS A 23 6.89 13.08 -0.09
C LYS A 23 8.10 13.69 0.64
N GLY A 24 9.07 12.86 0.99
CA GLY A 24 10.27 13.25 1.73
C GLY A 24 10.18 13.08 3.25
N ASP A 25 8.99 12.93 3.81
CA ASP A 25 8.83 12.55 5.21
C ASP A 25 9.30 11.13 5.46
N MET A 26 9.48 10.82 6.74
CA MET A 26 9.81 9.47 7.17
C MET A 26 8.97 9.05 8.37
N PHE A 27 8.85 7.76 8.58
CA PHE A 27 8.36 7.20 9.83
C PHE A 27 9.09 5.92 10.19
N SER A 28 9.09 5.56 11.48
CA SER A 28 9.66 4.30 11.95
C SER A 28 8.58 3.25 12.18
N VAL A 29 8.88 2.02 11.76
CA VAL A 29 8.09 0.83 12.08
C VAL A 29 8.60 0.25 13.40
N ILE A 30 7.70 -0.25 14.25
CA ILE A 30 8.08 -0.92 15.51
C ILE A 30 9.01 -2.12 15.28
N ASP A 31 9.95 -2.36 16.20
CA ASP A 31 10.76 -3.60 16.21
C ASP A 31 9.92 -4.77 16.75
N SER A 32 9.27 -5.49 15.84
CA SER A 32 8.39 -6.61 16.14
C SER A 32 8.68 -7.81 15.23
N PHE A 33 8.51 -9.02 15.78
CA PHE A 33 8.61 -10.27 15.02
C PHE A 33 7.47 -10.47 14.01
N ALA A 34 6.45 -9.60 14.04
CA ALA A 34 5.39 -9.59 13.03
C ALA A 34 5.89 -9.10 11.65
N TYR A 35 7.02 -8.39 11.59
CA TYR A 35 7.61 -7.88 10.36
C TYR A 35 8.80 -8.72 9.93
N PRO A 36 9.10 -8.78 8.62
CA PRO A 36 10.33 -9.40 8.15
C PRO A 36 11.56 -8.62 8.64
N ALA A 37 12.71 -9.29 8.62
CA ALA A 37 13.97 -8.75 9.15
C ALA A 37 14.40 -7.43 8.50
N TRP A 38 14.00 -7.19 7.24
CA TRP A 38 14.32 -5.98 6.48
C TRP A 38 13.36 -4.80 6.76
N LEU A 39 12.26 -5.01 7.50
CA LEU A 39 11.24 -3.99 7.77
C LEU A 39 11.09 -3.69 9.27
N LYS A 40 11.31 -4.69 10.14
CA LYS A 40 11.17 -4.50 11.58
C LYS A 40 12.14 -3.44 12.10
N GLY A 41 11.64 -2.47 12.87
CA GLY A 41 12.47 -1.39 13.43
C GLY A 41 13.06 -0.42 12.40
N GLU A 42 12.73 -0.56 11.11
CA GLU A 42 13.28 0.29 10.07
C GLU A 42 12.57 1.64 9.98
N THR A 43 13.28 2.61 9.42
CA THR A 43 12.72 3.92 9.07
C THR A 43 12.48 3.97 7.57
N LEU A 44 11.23 4.27 7.20
CA LEU A 44 10.77 4.34 5.83
C LEU A 44 10.64 5.79 5.40
N ARG A 45 11.10 6.10 4.19
CA ARG A 45 10.93 7.41 3.56
C ARG A 45 9.80 7.37 2.56
N VAL A 46 8.91 8.35 2.59
CA VAL A 46 7.90 8.54 1.54
C VAL A 46 8.57 9.06 0.29
N THR A 47 8.63 8.25 -0.77
CA THR A 47 9.20 8.62 -2.06
C THR A 47 8.15 9.12 -3.03
N ASP A 48 6.91 8.68 -2.90
CA ASP A 48 5.78 9.15 -3.70
C ASP A 48 4.45 8.93 -3.00
N ILE A 49 3.40 9.58 -3.51
CA ILE A 49 2.03 9.46 -3.01
C ILE A 49 1.10 9.41 -4.21
N GLN A 50 0.28 8.36 -4.25
CA GLN A 50 -0.54 7.97 -5.38
C GLN A 50 -2.00 7.87 -4.92
N THR A 51 -2.93 7.83 -5.87
CA THR A 51 -4.36 7.79 -5.58
C THR A 51 -5.05 6.76 -6.44
N TYR A 52 -5.76 5.83 -5.80
CA TYR A 52 -6.70 4.93 -6.45
C TYR A 52 -8.08 5.57 -6.36
N GLN A 53 -8.72 5.81 -7.49
CA GLN A 53 -10.05 6.41 -7.56
C GLN A 53 -11.09 5.35 -7.92
N TYR A 54 -12.15 5.27 -7.11
CA TYR A 54 -13.31 4.42 -7.36
C TYR A 54 -14.55 5.26 -7.67
N GLN A 55 -15.68 4.60 -7.89
CA GLN A 55 -16.93 5.27 -8.23
C GLN A 55 -17.40 6.27 -7.16
N HIS A 56 -17.17 5.96 -5.88
CA HIS A 56 -17.72 6.70 -4.74
C HIS A 56 -16.68 7.10 -3.69
N SER A 57 -15.42 6.70 -3.86
CA SER A 57 -14.34 6.90 -2.90
C SER A 57 -13.00 6.99 -3.62
N SER A 58 -11.95 7.23 -2.85
CA SER A 58 -10.57 7.15 -3.33
C SER A 58 -9.66 6.78 -2.17
N ASP A 59 -8.66 5.95 -2.45
CA ASP A 59 -7.63 5.59 -1.48
C ASP A 59 -6.33 6.30 -1.81
N THR A 60 -5.59 6.63 -0.75
CA THR A 60 -4.22 7.13 -0.88
C THR A 60 -3.26 5.99 -0.61
N GLU A 61 -2.31 5.81 -1.53
CA GLU A 61 -1.19 4.91 -1.32
C GLU A 61 0.11 5.71 -1.20
N PHE A 62 0.88 5.42 -0.15
CA PHE A 62 2.22 5.96 0.03
C PHE A 62 3.23 4.96 -0.52
N VAL A 63 4.09 5.42 -1.43
CA VAL A 63 5.26 4.66 -1.88
C VAL A 63 6.39 4.96 -0.92
N LEU A 64 6.90 3.91 -0.28
CA LEU A 64 7.89 4.00 0.78
C LEU A 64 9.18 3.29 0.38
N GLU A 65 10.31 3.82 0.81
CA GLU A 65 11.62 3.22 0.59
C GLU A 65 12.38 3.08 1.92
N THR A 66 12.93 1.88 2.15
CA THR A 66 13.86 1.61 3.25
C THR A 66 15.24 2.21 2.97
N ASN A 67 16.09 2.31 3.99
CA ASN A 67 17.48 2.74 3.79
C ASN A 67 18.28 1.84 2.82
N SER A 68 17.88 0.57 2.68
CA SER A 68 18.46 -0.39 1.75
C SER A 68 17.90 -0.31 0.32
N GLY A 69 16.95 0.59 0.04
CA GLY A 69 16.34 0.75 -1.28
C GLY A 69 15.20 -0.23 -1.59
N GLN A 70 14.72 -0.96 -0.59
CA GLN A 70 13.54 -1.82 -0.76
C GLN A 70 12.26 -0.99 -0.68
N VAL A 71 11.37 -1.21 -1.64
CA VAL A 71 10.08 -0.52 -1.76
C VAL A 71 8.98 -1.26 -1.01
N VAL A 72 8.16 -0.51 -0.29
CA VAL A 72 6.94 -0.95 0.38
C VAL A 72 5.85 0.07 0.09
N PHE A 73 4.62 -0.38 -0.02
CA PHE A 73 3.46 0.49 -0.15
C PHE A 73 2.71 0.52 1.18
N LEU A 74 2.10 1.65 1.51
CA LEU A 74 1.23 1.79 2.67
C LEU A 74 -0.10 2.39 2.23
N GLN A 75 -1.18 1.71 2.58
CA GLN A 75 -2.51 2.29 2.60
C GLN A 75 -3.00 2.33 4.05
N ILE A 76 -3.67 3.43 4.42
CA ILE A 76 -4.32 3.55 5.72
C ILE A 76 -5.80 3.27 5.47
N GLU A 77 -6.27 2.15 5.99
CA GLU A 77 -7.66 1.74 5.89
C GLU A 77 -8.41 2.17 7.16
N GLN A 78 -9.66 2.60 7.00
CA GLN A 78 -10.54 2.93 8.11
C GLN A 78 -11.76 2.03 8.05
N ASP A 79 -11.93 1.18 9.05
CA ASP A 79 -13.07 0.27 9.19
C ASP A 79 -13.67 0.38 10.58
N ASP A 80 -15.00 0.55 10.65
CA ASP A 80 -15.78 0.72 11.89
C ASP A 80 -15.20 1.70 12.94
N GLY A 81 -14.47 2.72 12.48
CA GLY A 81 -13.86 3.75 13.34
C GLY A 81 -12.48 3.39 13.90
N GLU A 82 -11.95 2.23 13.52
CA GLU A 82 -10.55 1.85 13.72
C GLU A 82 -9.75 2.09 12.43
N GLU A 83 -8.49 2.44 12.59
CA GLU A 83 -7.56 2.63 11.46
C GLU A 83 -6.50 1.53 11.47
N TRP A 84 -6.16 1.05 10.28
CA TRP A 84 -5.20 -0.02 10.03
C TRP A 84 -4.16 0.40 9.01
N ALA A 85 -2.92 -0.02 9.24
CA ALA A 85 -1.80 0.17 8.33
C ALA A 85 -1.64 -1.09 7.46
N ASN A 86 -1.99 -0.98 6.18
CA ASN A 86 -1.83 -2.03 5.19
C ASN A 86 -0.50 -1.85 4.47
N PHE A 87 0.51 -2.59 4.90
CA PHE A 87 1.80 -2.64 4.22
C PHE A 87 1.74 -3.63 3.08
N SER A 88 2.13 -3.24 1.87
CA SER A 88 2.09 -4.10 0.69
C SER A 88 3.45 -4.19 -0.01
N ILE A 89 3.72 -5.35 -0.61
CA ILE A 89 4.89 -5.58 -1.48
C ILE A 89 4.44 -6.23 -2.78
N LYS A 90 4.98 -5.75 -3.91
CA LYS A 90 4.75 -6.36 -5.23
C LYS A 90 5.63 -7.59 -5.39
N ILE A 91 5.06 -8.68 -5.88
CA ILE A 91 5.77 -9.93 -6.19
C ILE A 91 5.80 -10.18 -7.69
N GLN A 92 6.89 -10.76 -8.17
CA GLN A 92 7.07 -11.05 -9.59
C GLN A 92 6.40 -12.38 -9.96
N ARG A 93 6.14 -12.59 -11.26
CA ARG A 93 5.49 -13.81 -11.77
C ARG A 93 6.17 -15.10 -11.30
N ASN A 94 7.50 -15.16 -11.33
CA ASN A 94 8.25 -16.35 -10.86
C ASN A 94 8.09 -16.58 -9.35
N GLU A 95 7.74 -15.55 -8.59
CA GLU A 95 7.49 -15.65 -7.15
C GLU A 95 6.04 -16.05 -6.87
N VAL A 96 5.09 -15.59 -7.68
CA VAL A 96 3.72 -16.14 -7.71
C VAL A 96 3.78 -17.65 -7.97
N GLU A 97 4.55 -18.08 -8.97
CA GLU A 97 4.80 -19.49 -9.30
C GLU A 97 5.48 -20.28 -8.18
N GLU A 98 6.30 -19.60 -7.35
CA GLU A 98 6.94 -20.22 -6.19
C GLU A 98 5.96 -20.39 -5.03
N ILE A 99 5.07 -19.41 -4.79
CA ILE A 99 4.15 -19.36 -3.64
C ILE A 99 2.88 -20.19 -3.90
N PHE A 100 2.33 -20.12 -5.11
CA PHE A 100 1.00 -20.63 -5.45
C PHE A 100 1.04 -21.64 -6.60
N SER A 101 0.00 -22.48 -6.70
CA SER A 101 -0.24 -23.28 -7.90
C SER A 101 -0.71 -22.38 -9.04
N LEU A 102 -0.04 -22.42 -10.20
CA LEU A 102 -0.47 -21.68 -11.39
C LEU A 102 -1.89 -22.06 -11.85
N ASP A 103 -2.28 -23.32 -11.67
CA ASP A 103 -3.62 -23.79 -12.03
C ASP A 103 -4.70 -23.21 -11.10
N GLU A 104 -4.37 -23.00 -9.82
CA GLU A 104 -5.29 -22.35 -8.87
C GLU A 104 -5.31 -20.84 -9.08
N PHE A 105 -4.14 -20.24 -9.31
CA PHE A 105 -4.00 -18.81 -9.57
C PHE A 105 -4.73 -18.38 -10.84
N ALA A 106 -4.66 -19.17 -11.92
CA ALA A 106 -5.37 -18.89 -13.17
C ALA A 106 -6.90 -18.85 -12.99
N ARG A 107 -7.46 -19.64 -12.06
CA ARG A 107 -8.89 -19.64 -11.79
C ARG A 107 -9.39 -18.35 -11.17
N ILE A 108 -8.51 -17.53 -10.58
CA ILE A 108 -8.89 -16.23 -10.00
C ILE A 108 -9.53 -15.33 -11.06
N PHE A 109 -9.13 -15.48 -12.33
CA PHE A 109 -9.64 -14.72 -13.45
C PHE A 109 -10.92 -15.33 -14.07
N ASP A 110 -11.36 -16.51 -13.61
CA ASP A 110 -12.59 -17.13 -14.06
C ASP A 110 -13.76 -16.59 -13.19
N GLU A 111 -14.51 -15.62 -13.71
CA GLU A 111 -15.57 -14.83 -13.03
C GLU A 111 -16.78 -15.64 -12.47
N GLU A 112 -16.78 -16.97 -12.56
CA GLU A 112 -17.96 -17.80 -12.26
C GLU A 112 -18.14 -18.10 -10.74
N SER A 113 -17.12 -17.87 -9.89
CA SER A 113 -17.22 -18.12 -8.44
C SER A 113 -16.22 -17.30 -7.62
N LEU A 114 -16.57 -16.96 -6.36
CA LEU A 114 -15.60 -16.36 -5.43
C LEU A 114 -14.43 -17.31 -5.22
N THR A 115 -13.24 -16.87 -5.64
CA THR A 115 -12.08 -17.75 -5.76
C THR A 115 -11.37 -17.98 -4.43
N HIS A 116 -10.85 -19.19 -4.27
CA HIS A 116 -10.06 -19.62 -3.14
C HIS A 116 -8.70 -20.09 -3.63
N ILE A 117 -7.62 -19.68 -2.95
CA ILE A 117 -6.27 -20.10 -3.27
C ILE A 117 -5.49 -20.46 -2.00
N THR A 118 -4.69 -21.53 -2.08
CA THR A 118 -3.85 -22.01 -0.99
C THR A 118 -2.38 -21.68 -1.25
N VAL A 119 -1.67 -21.26 -0.21
CA VAL A 119 -0.21 -21.07 -0.26
C VAL A 119 0.47 -22.44 -0.23
N GLN A 120 1.17 -22.77 -1.32
CA GLN A 120 1.85 -24.07 -1.50
C GLN A 120 3.26 -24.05 -0.91
N ASN A 121 3.93 -22.90 -0.97
CA ASN A 121 5.26 -22.70 -0.41
C ASN A 121 5.33 -21.34 0.29
N THR A 122 6.20 -21.25 1.30
CA THR A 122 6.35 -20.03 2.11
C THR A 122 7.80 -19.59 2.09
N PRO A 123 8.26 -18.93 1.02
CA PRO A 123 9.63 -18.45 0.95
C PRO A 123 9.94 -17.50 2.10
N GLU A 124 11.12 -17.62 2.71
CA GLU A 124 11.50 -16.87 3.92
C GLU A 124 11.30 -15.35 3.77
N ARG A 125 11.59 -14.82 2.57
CA ARG A 125 11.45 -13.39 2.23
C ARG A 125 10.02 -12.85 2.27
N PHE A 126 9.02 -13.71 2.17
CA PHE A 126 7.59 -13.36 2.15
C PHE A 126 6.80 -13.95 3.32
N MET A 127 7.44 -14.74 4.18
CA MET A 127 6.76 -15.50 5.24
C MET A 127 5.89 -14.62 6.14
N GLN A 128 6.30 -13.39 6.43
CA GLN A 128 5.55 -12.45 7.26
C GLN A 128 4.42 -11.72 6.52
N PHE A 129 4.34 -11.86 5.19
CA PHE A 129 3.26 -11.32 4.35
C PHE A 129 2.29 -12.41 3.87
N LEU A 130 2.54 -13.67 4.20
CA LEU A 130 1.76 -14.81 3.71
C LEU A 130 0.86 -15.41 4.79
N ALA A 131 -0.42 -15.57 4.44
CA ALA A 131 -1.34 -16.45 5.14
C ALA A 131 -1.20 -17.90 4.64
N LYS A 132 -2.06 -18.79 5.15
CA LYS A 132 -2.14 -20.18 4.64
C LYS A 132 -2.99 -20.28 3.37
N SER A 133 -4.01 -19.45 3.26
CA SER A 133 -4.96 -19.42 2.16
C SER A 133 -5.64 -18.06 2.11
N TYR A 134 -6.21 -17.75 0.95
CA TYR A 134 -6.93 -16.53 0.70
C TYR A 134 -8.25 -16.85 0.02
N GLN A 135 -9.27 -16.06 0.33
CA GLN A 135 -10.60 -16.10 -0.26
C GLN A 135 -10.91 -14.73 -0.83
N GLN A 136 -11.44 -14.70 -2.05
CA GLN A 136 -11.90 -13.46 -2.66
C GLN A 136 -12.92 -12.75 -1.77
N SER A 137 -12.62 -11.50 -1.42
CA SER A 137 -13.41 -10.69 -0.48
C SER A 137 -14.60 -10.01 -1.16
N GLU A 138 -14.46 -9.67 -2.44
CA GLU A 138 -15.47 -8.96 -3.21
C GLU A 138 -15.42 -9.30 -4.71
N SER A 139 -16.50 -9.01 -5.44
CA SER A 139 -16.50 -9.13 -6.90
C SER A 139 -15.43 -8.22 -7.51
N PRO A 140 -14.78 -8.61 -8.63
CA PRO A 140 -13.81 -7.74 -9.29
C PRO A 140 -14.43 -6.38 -9.64
N TYR A 141 -13.65 -5.32 -9.54
CA TYR A 141 -14.12 -3.96 -9.77
C TYR A 141 -13.05 -3.13 -10.46
N VAL A 142 -13.48 -2.07 -11.14
CA VAL A 142 -12.59 -1.15 -11.85
C VAL A 142 -12.27 0.05 -10.97
N CYS A 143 -11.00 0.40 -10.91
CA CYS A 143 -10.50 1.64 -10.34
C CYS A 143 -9.72 2.44 -11.41
N TYR A 144 -9.42 3.69 -11.09
CA TYR A 144 -8.54 4.54 -11.89
C TYR A 144 -7.33 4.92 -11.06
N PHE A 145 -6.16 4.49 -11.49
CA PHE A 145 -4.91 4.78 -10.82
C PHE A 145 -4.34 6.12 -11.26
N HIS A 146 -3.99 6.96 -10.29
CA HIS A 146 -3.32 8.23 -10.50
C HIS A 146 -1.99 8.22 -9.79
N ASN A 147 -0.90 8.36 -10.55
CA ASN A 147 0.43 8.60 -9.98
C ASN A 147 0.57 10.07 -9.50
N LYS A 148 -0.30 10.48 -8.56
CA LYS A 148 -0.40 11.82 -8.00
C LYS A 148 -1.22 11.82 -6.72
N ASP A 149 -0.84 12.67 -5.76
CA ASP A 149 -1.56 12.91 -4.51
C ASP A 149 -2.78 13.82 -4.71
N TYR A 150 -3.98 13.26 -4.58
CA TYR A 150 -5.25 13.99 -4.69
C TYR A 150 -5.94 14.31 -3.36
N ARG A 151 -5.37 13.98 -2.19
CA ARG A 151 -6.05 14.20 -0.88
C ARG A 151 -6.55 15.63 -0.64
N ASN A 152 -5.85 16.61 -1.20
CA ASN A 152 -6.17 18.04 -1.08
C ASN A 152 -6.52 18.69 -2.43
N GLN A 153 -6.89 17.89 -3.43
CA GLN A 153 -7.19 18.34 -4.79
C GLN A 153 -8.51 17.70 -5.28
N ALA A 154 -9.14 18.29 -6.30
CA ALA A 154 -10.30 17.67 -6.92
C ALA A 154 -9.84 16.47 -7.78
N LEU A 155 -10.46 15.32 -7.60
CA LEU A 155 -10.26 14.14 -8.45
C LEU A 155 -10.69 14.44 -9.90
N PRO A 156 -10.00 13.86 -10.90
CA PRO A 156 -10.45 13.90 -12.30
C PRO A 156 -11.86 13.35 -12.44
N ARG A 157 -12.68 13.98 -13.30
CA ARG A 157 -14.08 13.60 -13.52
C ARG A 157 -14.29 12.76 -14.77
N TYR A 158 -13.37 12.88 -15.72
CA TYR A 158 -13.41 12.16 -16.97
C TYR A 158 -12.09 11.42 -17.17
N GLU A 159 -12.13 10.24 -17.76
CA GLU A 159 -10.95 9.41 -18.08
C GLU A 159 -9.87 10.20 -18.87
N GLN A 160 -10.32 11.12 -19.73
CA GLN A 160 -9.45 12.00 -20.52
C GLN A 160 -8.67 13.03 -19.66
N GLU A 161 -9.13 13.29 -18.44
CA GLU A 161 -8.49 14.19 -17.48
C GLU A 161 -7.41 13.48 -16.65
N GLY A 162 -7.27 12.16 -16.81
CA GLY A 162 -6.25 11.34 -16.17
C GLY A 162 -6.81 10.06 -15.55
N GLY A 163 -5.90 9.22 -15.08
CA GLY A 163 -6.21 7.94 -14.46
C GLY A 163 -6.02 6.79 -15.44
N GLU A 164 -5.17 5.84 -15.08
CA GLU A 164 -5.02 4.59 -15.83
C GLU A 164 -6.06 3.60 -15.30
N PRO A 165 -7.00 3.10 -16.13
CA PRO A 165 -7.99 2.14 -15.66
C PRO A 165 -7.30 0.82 -15.30
N CYS A 166 -7.69 0.25 -14.16
CA CYS A 166 -7.22 -1.02 -13.67
C CYS A 166 -8.39 -1.81 -13.11
N GLU A 167 -8.46 -3.10 -13.40
CA GLU A 167 -9.36 -4.02 -12.71
C GLU A 167 -8.65 -4.60 -11.49
N MET A 168 -9.35 -4.63 -10.35
CA MET A 168 -8.87 -5.10 -9.07
C MET A 168 -9.54 -6.42 -8.70
N ILE A 169 -8.73 -7.40 -8.31
CA ILE A 169 -9.20 -8.61 -7.62
C ILE A 169 -8.53 -8.66 -6.25
N CYS A 170 -9.34 -8.62 -5.19
CA CYS A 170 -8.89 -8.63 -3.82
C CYS A 170 -9.25 -9.97 -3.15
N LEU A 171 -8.24 -10.62 -2.56
CA LEU A 171 -8.44 -11.81 -1.73
C LEU A 171 -7.87 -11.55 -0.34
N ALA A 172 -8.58 -11.99 0.69
CA ALA A 172 -8.19 -11.84 2.09
C ALA A 172 -8.03 -13.20 2.76
N SER A 173 -7.13 -13.27 3.74
CA SER A 173 -7.06 -14.42 4.64
C SER A 173 -8.27 -14.48 5.58
N ASP A 174 -8.56 -15.65 6.17
CA ASP A 174 -9.70 -15.86 7.08
C ASP A 174 -9.78 -14.89 8.28
N ASN A 175 -8.65 -14.32 8.70
CA ASN A 175 -8.57 -13.36 9.80
C ASN A 175 -8.34 -11.92 9.32
N GLU A 176 -8.43 -11.68 8.01
CA GLU A 176 -8.27 -10.37 7.34
C GLU A 176 -6.91 -9.68 7.58
N GLY A 177 -5.98 -10.35 8.27
CA GLY A 177 -4.65 -9.81 8.56
C GLY A 177 -3.69 -9.81 7.37
N PHE A 178 -4.05 -10.53 6.30
CA PHE A 178 -3.24 -10.65 5.09
C PHE A 178 -4.11 -10.50 3.84
N GLY A 179 -3.59 -9.79 2.85
CA GLY A 179 -4.23 -9.59 1.55
C GLY A 179 -3.39 -10.12 0.39
N LEU A 180 -4.08 -10.50 -0.68
CA LEU A 180 -3.54 -10.75 -2.00
C LEU A 180 -4.33 -9.87 -2.97
N ASN A 181 -3.69 -8.83 -3.48
CA ASN A 181 -4.30 -7.87 -4.40
C ASN A 181 -3.72 -8.07 -5.79
N ILE A 182 -4.58 -8.17 -6.79
CA ILE A 182 -4.21 -8.34 -8.19
C ILE A 182 -4.76 -7.16 -8.98
N GLU A 183 -3.83 -6.44 -9.61
CA GLU A 183 -4.09 -5.34 -10.51
C GLU A 183 -3.98 -5.84 -11.95
N ILE A 184 -5.00 -5.62 -12.76
CA ILE A 184 -5.04 -5.99 -14.18
C ILE A 184 -5.14 -4.70 -15.00
N TRP A 185 -4.06 -4.41 -15.73
CA TRP A 185 -3.89 -3.19 -16.49
C TRP A 185 -4.27 -3.36 -17.96
N ASP A 186 -4.40 -2.24 -18.67
CA ASP A 186 -4.61 -2.26 -20.12
C ASP A 186 -3.52 -3.08 -20.83
N GLY A 187 -3.92 -3.91 -21.78
CA GLY A 187 -3.04 -4.90 -22.42
C GLY A 187 -2.89 -6.23 -21.67
N GLY A 188 -3.52 -6.39 -20.49
CA GLY A 188 -3.55 -7.63 -19.72
C GLY A 188 -2.29 -7.87 -18.88
N GLU A 189 -1.50 -6.83 -18.64
CA GLU A 189 -0.41 -6.89 -17.66
C GLU A 189 -0.99 -7.03 -16.26
N THR A 190 -0.43 -7.95 -15.46
CA THR A 190 -0.89 -8.21 -14.11
C THR A 190 0.19 -7.89 -13.09
N GLU A 191 -0.18 -7.13 -12.07
CA GLU A 191 0.66 -6.89 -10.91
C GLU A 191 0.02 -7.54 -9.68
N VAL A 192 0.84 -8.19 -8.87
CA VAL A 192 0.39 -8.96 -7.71
C VAL A 192 1.07 -8.43 -6.48
N SER A 193 0.29 -8.12 -5.46
CA SER A 193 0.75 -7.58 -4.19
C SER A 193 0.35 -8.49 -3.03
N LEU A 194 1.29 -8.71 -2.11
CA LEU A 194 1.00 -9.30 -0.79
C LEU A 194 0.88 -8.19 0.23
N THR A 195 -0.17 -8.22 1.04
CA THR A 195 -0.47 -7.20 2.04
C THR A 195 -0.44 -7.78 3.44
N LEU A 196 0.15 -7.03 4.38
CA LEU A 196 0.20 -7.30 5.81
C LEU A 196 -0.51 -6.16 6.54
N MET A 197 -1.68 -6.46 7.12
CA MET A 197 -2.47 -5.51 7.90
C MET A 197 -1.95 -5.45 9.33
N ARG A 198 -1.67 -4.25 9.81
CA ARG A 198 -1.06 -3.98 11.12
C ARG A 198 -1.78 -2.84 11.83
N PRO A 199 -1.82 -2.83 13.17
CA PRO A 199 -2.43 -1.71 13.89
C PRO A 199 -1.62 -0.43 13.65
N MET A 200 -2.29 0.73 13.61
CA MET A 200 -1.63 2.03 13.44
C MET A 200 -0.57 2.33 14.50
N SER A 201 -0.65 1.71 15.69
CA SER A 201 0.37 1.84 16.73
C SER A 201 1.73 1.23 16.37
N ASP A 202 1.82 0.44 15.30
CA ASP A 202 3.09 -0.05 14.79
C ASP A 202 3.89 1.04 14.05
N ILE A 203 3.25 2.15 13.65
CA ILE A 203 3.91 3.36 13.15
C ILE A 203 4.19 4.27 14.35
N VAL A 204 5.45 4.36 14.77
CA VAL A 204 5.80 4.92 16.10
C VAL A 204 6.27 6.38 16.04
N ASP A 205 7.29 6.66 15.24
CA ASP A 205 7.91 7.97 15.14
C ASP A 205 7.62 8.57 13.76
N LEU A 206 7.23 9.85 13.72
CA LEU A 206 6.98 10.60 12.49
C LEU A 206 8.00 11.73 12.34
N PHE A 207 8.66 11.79 11.19
CA PHE A 207 9.71 12.75 10.92
C PHE A 207 9.32 13.62 9.71
N PRO A 208 9.04 14.92 9.91
CA PRO A 208 8.78 15.82 8.81
C PRO A 208 10.05 15.97 7.97
N GLY A 209 9.92 15.73 6.66
CA GLY A 209 10.97 16.02 5.69
C GLY A 209 10.98 17.50 5.28
N ASP A 210 11.83 17.82 4.30
CA ASP A 210 11.98 19.18 3.78
C ASP A 210 10.80 19.65 2.89
N ALA A 211 9.76 18.81 2.74
CA ALA A 211 8.60 19.14 1.93
C ALA A 211 7.78 20.27 2.55
N LYS A 212 7.67 21.37 1.80
CA LYS A 212 6.81 22.51 2.15
C LYS A 212 5.33 22.18 1.95
#